data_AF-A0A6Y2WSX5-F1
#
_entry.id   AF-A0A6Y2WSX5-F1
#
_cell.length_a   1.000
_cell.length_b   1.000
_cell.length_c   1.000
_cell.angle_alpha   90.00
_cell.angle_beta   90.00
_cell.angle_gamma   90.00
#
_symmetry.space_group_name_H-M   'P 1'
#
loop_
_entity.id
_entity.type
_entity.pdbx_description
1 polymer ?
#
loop_
_entity_poly.entity_id
_entity_poly.type
_entity_poly.pdbx_seq_one_letter_code
_entity_poly.pdbx_strand_id
1 'polypeptide(L)'
;MFNITNTQSAVRNQSISNEELKEVLPEDEIWSKISIFFASEYQIEVQSCIAYLCHPPETASPEEIKSKFECLRTVAFPAYADNIQCS
;
A
#
# COMPACT_ATOMS: atom_id res chain seq x y z
N MET A 1 -40.58 -20.13 -27.50
CA MET A 1 -40.66 -19.90 -26.04
C MET A 1 -39.28 -20.15 -25.47
N PHE A 2 -38.57 -19.11 -25.03
CA PHE A 2 -37.27 -19.25 -24.38
C PHE A 2 -37.36 -18.61 -22.99
N ASN A 3 -37.14 -19.44 -21.98
CA ASN A 3 -37.28 -19.12 -20.57
C ASN A 3 -35.95 -18.51 -20.08
N ILE A 4 -35.96 -17.27 -19.61
CA ILE A 4 -34.76 -16.59 -19.10
C ILE A 4 -34.87 -16.52 -17.58
N THR A 5 -34.32 -17.52 -16.90
CA THR A 5 -33.94 -17.40 -15.49
C THR A 5 -32.43 -17.49 -15.44
N ASN A 6 -31.76 -16.34 -15.50
CA ASN A 6 -30.36 -16.23 -15.10
C ASN A 6 -30.25 -15.13 -14.04
N THR A 7 -30.47 -15.55 -12.79
CA THR A 7 -29.94 -14.90 -11.62
C THR A 7 -28.53 -15.42 -11.40
N GLN A 8 -27.52 -14.64 -11.76
CA GLN A 8 -26.26 -14.69 -11.02
C GLN A 8 -25.65 -13.30 -11.03
N SER A 9 -25.89 -12.60 -9.91
CA SER A 9 -25.11 -11.45 -9.48
C SER A 9 -23.64 -11.81 -9.63
N ALA A 10 -22.99 -11.28 -10.67
CA ALA A 10 -21.57 -11.42 -10.86
C ALA A 10 -20.90 -10.52 -9.81
N VAL A 11 -20.75 -11.12 -8.64
CA VAL A 11 -19.73 -10.82 -7.65
C VAL A 11 -18.43 -10.61 -8.40
N ARG A 12 -18.09 -9.35 -8.70
CA ARG A 12 -16.77 -8.97 -9.19
C ARG A 12 -15.84 -8.93 -7.98
N ASN A 13 -15.65 -10.10 -7.38
CA ASN A 13 -14.45 -10.35 -6.60
C ASN A 13 -13.32 -10.31 -7.61
N GLN A 14 -12.63 -9.17 -7.69
CA GLN A 14 -11.35 -9.09 -8.37
C GLN A 14 -10.39 -9.94 -7.53
N SER A 15 -10.40 -11.25 -7.78
CA SER A 15 -9.31 -12.13 -7.43
C SER A 15 -8.10 -11.58 -8.16
N ILE A 16 -7.27 -10.82 -7.44
CA ILE A 16 -5.98 -10.37 -7.91
C ILE A 16 -5.19 -11.67 -8.08
N SER A 17 -5.10 -12.14 -9.33
CA SER A 17 -4.24 -13.26 -9.70
C SER A 17 -2.83 -12.92 -9.26
N ASN A 18 -2.41 -13.63 -8.23
CA ASN A 18 -1.04 -14.01 -7.92
C ASN A 18 -0.37 -14.58 -9.19
N GLU A 19 0.08 -13.68 -10.07
CA GLU A 19 1.04 -13.96 -11.12
C GLU A 19 2.45 -13.73 -10.57
N GLU A 20 3.21 -14.81 -10.61
CA GLU A 20 4.63 -14.97 -10.37
C GLU A 20 5.46 -13.96 -11.19
N LEU A 21 5.57 -12.73 -10.69
CA LEU A 21 6.41 -11.68 -11.26
C LEU A 21 7.70 -11.60 -10.45
N LYS A 22 8.72 -12.33 -10.90
CA LYS A 22 10.16 -12.05 -10.70
C LYS A 22 10.45 -11.26 -9.42
N GLU A 23 10.49 -11.93 -8.26
CA GLU A 23 10.91 -11.51 -6.89
C GLU A 23 11.41 -10.06 -6.69
N VAL A 24 10.68 -9.04 -7.17
CA VAL A 24 10.88 -7.66 -6.80
C VAL A 24 10.04 -7.52 -5.55
N LEU A 25 10.72 -7.47 -4.41
CA LEU A 25 10.11 -7.21 -3.13
C LEU A 25 9.15 -6.02 -3.28
N PRO A 26 7.88 -6.15 -2.88
CA PRO A 26 6.89 -5.09 -3.08
C PRO A 26 7.34 -3.76 -2.45
N GLU A 27 8.15 -3.84 -1.39
CA GLU A 27 8.82 -2.69 -0.77
C GLU A 27 9.76 -1.94 -1.71
N ASP A 28 10.55 -2.61 -2.57
CA ASP A 28 11.48 -1.97 -3.52
C ASP A 28 10.73 -1.26 -4.65
N GLU A 29 9.65 -1.87 -5.15
CA GLU A 29 8.82 -1.23 -6.18
C GLU A 29 8.09 0.00 -5.61
N ILE A 30 7.53 -0.12 -4.41
CA ILE A 30 6.90 0.99 -3.70
C ILE A 30 7.94 2.08 -3.45
N TRP A 31 9.10 1.72 -2.89
CA TRP A 31 10.20 2.63 -2.62
C TRP A 31 10.66 3.38 -3.87
N SER A 32 10.83 2.70 -5.00
CA SER A 32 11.22 3.35 -6.25
C SER A 32 10.23 4.43 -6.69
N LYS A 33 8.92 4.21 -6.46
CA LYS A 33 7.86 5.16 -6.80
C LYS A 33 7.73 6.31 -5.82
N ILE A 34 7.91 6.04 -4.52
CA ILE A 34 7.65 7.04 -3.46
C ILE A 34 8.91 7.73 -2.96
N SER A 35 10.11 7.19 -3.21
CA SER A 35 11.39 7.78 -2.76
C SER A 35 11.57 9.23 -3.20
N ILE A 36 11.00 9.62 -4.34
CA ILE A 36 10.99 11.00 -4.85
C ILE A 36 10.17 11.97 -4.00
N PHE A 37 9.29 11.45 -3.14
CA PHE A 37 8.44 12.25 -2.26
C PHE A 37 9.15 12.66 -0.97
N PHE A 38 10.31 12.09 -0.67
CA PHE A 38 11.00 12.27 0.60
C PHE A 38 12.38 12.87 0.40
N ALA A 39 12.83 13.64 1.39
CA ALA A 39 14.21 14.10 1.43
C ALA A 39 15.15 12.92 1.70
N SER A 40 16.38 12.98 1.18
CA SER A 40 17.41 11.95 1.42
C SER A 40 17.70 11.71 2.90
N GLU A 41 17.51 12.72 3.76
CA GLU A 41 17.64 12.62 5.21
C GLU A 41 16.64 11.63 5.83
N TYR A 42 15.41 11.57 5.32
CA TYR A 42 14.35 10.72 5.86
C TYR A 42 14.25 9.37 5.14
N GLN A 43 15.14 9.08 4.19
CA GLN A 43 14.98 7.88 3.37
C GLN A 43 15.02 6.59 4.19
N ILE A 44 15.94 6.48 5.14
CA ILE A 44 16.04 5.30 6.02
C ILE A 44 14.77 5.13 6.86
N GLU A 45 14.23 6.23 7.38
CA GLU A 45 13.02 6.20 8.20
C GLU A 45 11.78 5.79 7.39
N VAL A 46 11.66 6.32 6.19
CA VAL A 46 10.59 5.98 5.24
C VAL A 46 10.69 4.51 4.83
N GLN A 47 11.89 4.02 4.54
CA GLN A 47 12.11 2.62 4.16
C GLN A 47 11.75 1.67 5.31
N SER A 48 12.11 2.02 6.55
CA SER A 48 11.68 1.28 7.75
C SER A 48 10.15 1.30 7.93
N CYS A 49 9.51 2.44 7.63
CA CYS A 49 8.07 2.57 7.65
C CYS A 49 7.39 1.69 6.59
N ILE A 50 7.88 1.68 5.36
CA ILE A 50 7.36 0.84 4.28
C ILE A 50 7.54 -0.63 4.63
N ALA A 51 8.73 -1.05 5.09
CA ALA A 51 8.98 -2.43 5.49
C ALA A 51 7.99 -2.89 6.59
N TYR A 52 7.73 -2.03 7.58
CA TYR A 52 6.73 -2.29 8.61
C TYR A 52 5.30 -2.37 8.03
N LEU A 53 4.95 -1.54 7.05
CA LEU A 53 3.63 -1.55 6.41
C LEU A 53 3.45 -2.74 5.44
N CYS A 54 4.52 -3.20 4.80
CA CYS A 54 4.54 -4.39 3.94
C CYS A 54 4.47 -5.68 4.77
N HIS A 55 5.09 -5.69 5.94
CA HIS A 55 5.14 -6.82 6.86
C HIS A 55 4.75 -6.41 8.27
N PRO A 56 3.48 -5.99 8.50
CA PRO A 56 3.05 -5.60 9.82
C PRO A 56 3.06 -6.83 10.73
N PRO A 57 3.57 -6.70 11.98
CA PRO A 57 3.49 -7.79 12.93
C PRO A 57 2.02 -8.14 13.24
N GLU A 58 1.75 -9.38 13.61
CA GLU A 58 0.38 -9.84 13.94
C GLU A 58 -0.22 -9.07 15.14
N THR A 59 0.65 -8.47 15.95
CA THR A 59 0.28 -7.60 17.08
C THR A 59 0.08 -6.14 16.69
N ALA A 60 0.30 -5.76 15.42
CA ALA A 60 0.19 -4.37 14.98
C ALA A 60 -1.25 -3.88 15.13
N SER A 61 -1.43 -2.83 15.93
CA SER A 61 -2.72 -2.15 16.00
C SER A 61 -2.94 -1.34 14.71
N PRO A 62 -4.20 -1.20 14.25
CA PRO A 62 -4.55 -0.23 13.21
C PRO A 62 -4.07 1.20 13.54
N GLU A 63 -4.00 1.55 14.83
CA GLU A 63 -3.45 2.83 15.28
C GLU A 63 -1.95 2.95 15.00
N GLU A 64 -1.16 1.89 15.18
CA GLU A 64 0.27 1.88 14.88
C GLU A 64 0.54 1.99 13.37
N ILE A 65 -0.26 1.28 12.56
CA ILE A 65 -0.23 1.40 11.10
C ILE A 65 -0.53 2.85 10.69
N LYS A 66 -1.60 3.43 11.23
CA LYS A 66 -1.97 4.82 10.95
C LYS A 66 -0.87 5.80 11.39
N SER A 67 -0.27 5.60 12.57
CA SER A 67 0.87 6.39 13.02
C SER A 67 2.05 6.32 12.05
N LYS A 68 2.32 5.15 11.45
CA LYS A 68 3.37 4.99 10.43
C LYS A 68 3.07 5.81 9.16
N PHE A 69 1.82 5.81 8.71
CA PHE A 69 1.39 6.66 7.58
C PHE A 69 1.50 8.16 7.90
N GLU A 70 1.13 8.58 9.11
CA GLU A 70 1.29 9.99 9.53
C GLU A 70 2.76 10.41 9.65
N CYS A 71 3.64 9.52 10.13
CA CYS A 71 5.09 9.73 10.09
C CYS A 71 5.57 9.92 8.66
N LEU A 72 5.20 9.02 7.74
CA LEU A 72 5.51 9.14 6.31
C LEU A 72 5.00 10.47 5.74
N ARG A 73 3.77 10.87 6.06
CA ARG A 73 3.18 12.13 5.62
C ARG A 73 3.95 13.36 6.11
N THR A 74 4.49 13.30 7.32
CA THR A 74 5.25 14.39 7.95
C THR A 74 6.62 14.57 7.30
N VAL A 75 7.28 13.48 6.92
CA VAL A 75 8.62 13.50 6.29
C VAL A 75 8.57 13.65 4.77
N ALA A 76 7.40 13.45 4.16
CA ALA A 76 7.19 13.75 2.75
C ALA A 76 7.20 15.25 2.48
N PHE A 77 7.59 15.64 1.26
CA PHE A 77 7.42 17.02 0.84
C PHE A 77 5.94 17.40 0.90
N PRO A 78 5.61 18.65 1.26
CA PRO A 78 4.22 19.12 1.36
C PRO A 78 3.41 18.88 0.08
N ALA A 79 4.04 18.94 -1.09
CA ALA A 79 3.42 18.67 -2.38
C ALA A 79 2.95 17.21 -2.57
N TYR A 80 3.52 16.27 -1.80
CA TYR A 80 3.20 14.84 -1.87
C TYR A 80 2.55 14.32 -0.58
N ALA A 81 2.49 15.11 0.49
CA ALA A 81 1.88 14.73 1.76
C ALA A 81 0.40 14.32 1.60
N ASP A 82 -0.34 14.93 0.67
CA ASP A 82 -1.72 14.53 0.40
C ASP A 82 -1.86 13.21 -0.37
N ASN A 83 -0.77 12.71 -0.97
CA ASN A 83 -0.77 11.38 -1.60
C ASN A 83 -0.62 10.24 -0.58
N ILE A 84 -0.23 10.56 0.65
CA ILE A 84 -0.04 9.59 1.73
C ILE A 84 -1.29 9.61 2.61
N GLN A 85 -2.21 8.67 2.34
CA GLN A 85 -3.49 8.56 3.04
C GLN A 85 -3.71 7.13 3.54
N CYS A 86 -4.18 7.01 4.78
CA CYS A 86 -4.65 5.76 5.36
C CYS A 86 -6.19 5.72 5.22
N SER A 87 -6.71 4.92 4.30
CA SER A 87 -8.17 4.71 4.10
C SER A 87 -8.69 3.51 4.86
#